data_AF-A0A970VX08-F1
#
_entry.id   AF-A0A970VX08-F1
#
_cell.length_a   1.000
_cell.length_b   1.000
_cell.length_c   1.000
_cell.angle_alpha   90.00
_cell.angle_beta   90.00
_cell.angle_gamma   90.00
#
_symmetry.space_group_name_H-M   'P 1'
#
loop_
_entity.id
_entity.type
_entity.pdbx_description
1 polymer ?
#
loop_
_entity_poly.entity_id
_entity_poly.type
_entity_poly.pdbx_seq_one_letter_code
_entity_poly.pdbx_strand_id
1 'polypeptide(L)'
;MNNIDFLLAGDPSVRRLTEKYLLDQAVSYTDQGWIHEFLSRFDTEKGTWGNGIYGPKWISTFYTLRDLMSLEIDPNNPLYQQGLNTLVK
;
A
#
# COMPACT_ATOMS: atom_id res chain seq x y z
N MET A 1 -4.42 -2.83 27.92
CA MET A 1 -3.86 -2.63 26.58
C MET A 1 -3.79 -1.14 26.35
N ASN A 2 -2.59 -0.58 26.13
CA ASN A 2 -2.46 0.85 25.82
C ASN A 2 -2.60 1.08 24.30
N ASN A 3 -2.61 2.35 23.87
CA ASN A 3 -2.81 2.71 22.46
C ASN A 3 -1.69 2.19 21.55
N ILE A 4 -0.43 2.16 22.01
CA ILE A 4 0.71 1.66 21.23
C ILE A 4 0.60 0.14 21.04
N ASP A 5 0.26 -0.61 22.11
CA ASP A 5 0.08 -2.06 22.03
C ASP A 5 -1.00 -2.43 20.99
N PHE A 6 -2.09 -1.66 20.95
CA PHE A 6 -3.17 -1.86 19.97
C PHE A 6 -2.67 -1.64 18.54
N LEU A 7 -1.90 -0.58 18.29
CA LEU A 7 -1.37 -0.29 16.95
C LEU A 7 -0.34 -1.35 16.50
N LEU A 8 0.55 -1.78 17.39
CA LEU A 8 1.54 -2.81 17.11
C LEU A 8 0.91 -4.18 16.83
N ALA A 9 -0.24 -4.48 17.45
CA ALA A 9 -1.00 -5.70 17.20
C ALA A 9 -1.80 -5.68 15.87
N GLY A 10 -1.90 -4.52 15.21
CA GLY A 10 -2.67 -4.32 13.98
C GLY A 10 -2.00 -4.84 12.70
N ASP A 11 -2.44 -4.30 11.57
CA ASP A 11 -1.91 -4.61 10.23
C ASP A 11 -0.38 -4.36 10.17
N PRO A 12 0.40 -5.17 9.44
CA PRO A 12 1.83 -4.98 9.26
C PRO A 12 2.25 -3.56 8.85
N SER A 13 1.48 -2.87 8.02
CA SER A 13 1.77 -1.48 7.64
C SER A 13 1.59 -0.52 8.82
N VAL A 14 0.51 -0.67 9.61
CA VAL A 14 0.26 0.12 10.82
C VAL A 14 1.33 -0.13 11.87
N ARG A 15 1.74 -1.40 12.07
CA ARG A 15 2.84 -1.76 12.95
C ARG A 15 4.12 -1.05 12.53
N ARG A 16 4.53 -1.17 11.26
CA ARG A 16 5.72 -0.53 10.73
C ARG A 16 5.68 1.00 10.91
N LEU A 17 4.55 1.63 10.61
CA LEU A 17 4.38 3.08 10.77
C LEU A 17 4.45 3.50 12.25
N THR A 18 3.95 2.67 13.16
CA THR A 18 4.06 2.87 14.61
C THR A 18 5.51 2.78 15.05
N GLU A 19 6.21 1.72 14.65
CA GLU A 19 7.63 1.53 14.96
C GLU A 19 8.49 2.68 14.40
N LYS A 20 8.25 3.09 13.16
CA LYS A 20 8.98 4.18 12.50
C LYS A 20 8.70 5.55 13.12
N TYR A 21 7.43 5.94 13.23
CA TYR A 21 7.07 7.33 13.56
C TYR A 21 6.80 7.59 15.03
N LEU A 22 6.35 6.59 15.78
CA LEU A 22 6.04 6.75 17.21
C LEU A 22 7.14 6.19 18.11
N LEU A 23 7.92 5.22 17.64
CA LEU A 23 9.01 4.60 18.39
C LEU A 23 10.41 4.93 17.84
N ASP A 24 10.50 5.70 16.76
CA ASP A 24 11.74 6.16 16.12
C ASP A 24 12.69 5.01 15.73
N GLN A 25 12.12 3.91 15.23
CA GLN A 25 12.88 2.71 14.84
C GLN A 25 13.11 2.66 13.32
N ALA A 26 14.30 2.20 12.94
CA ALA A 26 14.60 1.87 11.55
C ALA A 26 14.01 0.49 11.21
N VAL A 27 12.88 0.49 10.49
CA VAL A 27 12.18 -0.74 10.10
C VAL A 27 12.08 -0.83 8.58
N SER A 28 12.37 -2.02 8.03
CA SER A 28 12.26 -2.31 6.60
C SER A 28 10.81 -2.20 6.09
N TYR A 29 10.64 -2.03 4.78
CA TYR A 29 9.33 -2.12 4.14
C TYR A 29 8.70 -3.52 4.31
N THR A 30 7.39 -3.59 4.16
CA THR A 30 6.62 -4.83 4.21
C THR A 30 5.61 -4.84 3.07
N ASP A 31 5.45 -6.01 2.44
CA ASP A 31 4.42 -6.27 1.45
C ASP A 31 3.29 -7.15 2.02
N GLN A 32 3.19 -7.26 3.35
CA GLN A 32 2.19 -8.09 4.04
C GLN A 32 0.92 -7.30 4.37
N GLY A 33 -0.13 -8.00 4.82
CA GLY A 33 -1.37 -7.38 5.28
C GLY A 33 -2.14 -6.70 4.14
N TRP A 34 -2.69 -5.51 4.38
CA TRP A 34 -3.45 -4.78 3.37
C TRP A 34 -2.64 -4.46 2.10
N ILE A 35 -1.32 -4.23 2.23
CA ILE A 35 -0.46 -4.05 1.04
C ILE A 35 -0.52 -5.31 0.17
N HIS A 36 -0.37 -6.49 0.77
CA HIS A 36 -0.49 -7.77 0.06
C HIS A 36 -1.83 -7.89 -0.67
N GLU A 37 -2.92 -7.56 0.02
CA GLU A 37 -4.27 -7.66 -0.52
C GLU A 37 -4.52 -6.73 -1.70
N PHE A 38 -3.91 -5.54 -1.72
CA PHE A 38 -3.94 -4.69 -2.91
C PHE A 38 -3.09 -5.26 -4.03
N LEU A 39 -1.85 -5.66 -3.73
CA LEU A 39 -0.92 -6.19 -4.73
C LEU A 39 -1.46 -7.46 -5.40
N SER A 40 -2.14 -8.34 -4.66
CA SER A 40 -2.73 -9.58 -5.18
C SER A 40 -3.89 -9.35 -6.16
N ARG A 41 -4.49 -8.15 -6.15
CA ARG A 41 -5.59 -7.74 -7.04
C ARG A 41 -5.13 -6.95 -8.27
N PHE A 42 -3.83 -6.77 -8.43
CA PHE A 42 -3.28 -6.05 -9.56
C PHE A 42 -3.43 -6.89 -10.85
N ASP A 43 -4.07 -6.31 -11.87
CA ASP A 43 -4.14 -6.89 -13.20
C ASP A 43 -2.82 -6.59 -13.92
N THR A 44 -1.93 -7.58 -13.98
CA THR A 44 -0.58 -7.43 -14.56
C THR A 44 -0.60 -7.27 -16.08
N GLU A 45 -1.63 -7.79 -16.77
CA GLU A 45 -1.78 -7.64 -18.21
C GLU A 45 -2.18 -6.21 -18.58
N LYS A 46 -3.12 -5.63 -17.82
CA LYS A 46 -3.58 -4.24 -18.03
C LYS A 46 -2.72 -3.21 -17.30
N GLY A 47 -1.97 -3.61 -16.28
CA GLY A 47 -1.22 -2.74 -15.39
C GLY A 47 -2.13 -1.84 -14.52
N THR A 48 -3.28 -2.36 -14.06
CA THR A 48 -4.29 -1.56 -13.35
C THR A 48 -4.90 -2.26 -12.14
N TRP A 49 -5.56 -1.48 -11.28
CA TRP A 49 -6.55 -1.96 -10.31
C TRP A 49 -7.97 -1.55 -10.72
N GLY A 50 -8.96 -2.36 -10.35
CA GLY A 50 -10.37 -2.02 -10.48
C GLY A 50 -10.86 -1.80 -11.92
N ASN A 51 -10.11 -2.28 -12.92
CA ASN A 51 -10.43 -2.15 -14.35
C ASN A 51 -10.54 -0.69 -14.84
N GLY A 52 -9.74 0.22 -14.27
CA GLY A 52 -9.63 1.58 -14.80
C GLY A 52 -8.64 2.47 -14.06
N ILE A 53 -8.42 3.66 -14.61
CA ILE A 53 -7.44 4.62 -14.11
C ILE A 53 -8.03 5.40 -12.92
N TYR A 54 -9.06 6.20 -13.16
CA TYR A 54 -9.72 7.02 -12.14
C TYR A 54 -11.10 6.50 -11.73
N GLY A 55 -11.78 5.81 -12.65
CA GLY A 55 -13.05 5.15 -12.41
C GLY A 55 -12.90 3.63 -12.48
N PRO A 56 -13.73 2.86 -11.76
CA PRO A 56 -14.74 3.30 -10.79
C PRO A 56 -14.10 3.80 -9.48
N LYS A 57 -14.77 4.75 -8.79
CA LYS A 57 -14.23 5.37 -7.57
C LYS A 57 -13.90 4.32 -6.50
N TRP A 58 -12.95 4.64 -5.64
CA TRP A 58 -12.47 3.84 -4.50
C TRP A 58 -11.62 2.62 -4.86
N ILE A 59 -11.86 1.97 -6.01
CA ILE A 59 -11.15 0.74 -6.38
C ILE A 59 -10.27 0.87 -7.62
N SER A 60 -10.32 2.01 -8.32
CA SER A 60 -9.49 2.23 -9.52
C SER A 60 -8.02 2.38 -9.16
N THR A 61 -7.18 2.27 -10.19
CA THR A 61 -5.72 2.44 -10.11
C THR A 61 -5.29 3.68 -9.32
N PHE A 62 -5.88 4.85 -9.59
CA PHE A 62 -5.57 6.09 -8.88
C PHE A 62 -5.80 5.98 -7.36
N TYR A 63 -6.96 5.47 -6.95
CA TYR A 63 -7.29 5.34 -5.53
C TYR A 63 -6.45 4.27 -4.85
N THR A 64 -6.26 3.11 -5.49
CA THR A 64 -5.40 2.05 -4.95
C THR A 64 -3.95 2.50 -4.78
N LEU A 65 -3.38 3.23 -5.75
CA LEU A 65 -2.03 3.81 -5.61
C LEU A 65 -1.97 4.82 -4.44
N ARG A 66 -3.03 5.59 -4.22
CA ARG A 66 -3.09 6.54 -3.10
C ARG A 66 -3.15 5.83 -1.75
N ASP A 67 -3.88 4.72 -1.67
CA ASP A 67 -3.96 3.88 -0.48
C ASP A 67 -2.61 3.21 -0.20
N LEU A 68 -1.99 2.58 -1.21
CA LEU A 68 -0.65 1.99 -1.11
C LEU A 68 0.41 3.02 -0.65
N MET A 69 0.35 4.25 -1.16
CA MET A 69 1.21 5.34 -0.70
C MET A 69 0.99 5.67 0.78
N SER A 70 -0.27 5.67 1.25
CA SER A 70 -0.61 5.94 2.65
C SER A 70 -0.16 4.82 3.60
N LEU A 71 -0.07 3.59 3.09
CA LEU A 71 0.47 2.43 3.81
C LEU A 71 2.02 2.35 3.76
N GLU A 72 2.67 3.28 3.07
CA GLU A 72 4.13 3.29 2.81
C GLU A 72 4.66 1.97 2.23
N ILE A 73 4.04 1.51 1.13
CA ILE A 73 4.63 0.48 0.27
C ILE A 73 6.07 0.87 -0.13
N ASP A 74 6.94 -0.12 -0.35
CA ASP A 74 8.25 0.13 -0.94
C ASP A 74 8.08 0.88 -2.29
N PRO A 75 8.65 2.09 -2.43
CA PRO A 75 8.54 2.84 -3.68
C PRO A 75 9.14 2.08 -4.87
N ASN A 76 10.03 1.12 -4.67
CA ASN A 76 10.61 0.30 -5.73
C ASN A 76 9.84 -1.00 -5.99
N ASN A 77 8.71 -1.23 -5.33
CA ASN A 77 7.89 -2.43 -5.60
C ASN A 77 7.46 -2.45 -7.09
N PRO A 78 7.71 -3.55 -7.82
CA PRO A 78 7.54 -3.58 -9.27
C PRO A 78 6.08 -3.40 -9.71
N LEU A 79 5.11 -3.91 -8.95
CA LEU A 79 3.69 -3.77 -9.29
C LEU A 79 3.20 -2.34 -9.01
N TYR A 80 3.65 -1.75 -7.90
CA TYR A 80 3.38 -0.34 -7.61
C TYR A 80 3.95 0.58 -8.71
N GLN A 81 5.18 0.34 -9.15
CA GLN A 81 5.82 1.07 -10.23
C GLN A 81 5.10 0.89 -11.57
N GLN A 82 4.68 -0.34 -11.90
CA GLN A 82 3.89 -0.59 -13.11
C GLN A 82 2.57 0.18 -13.08
N GLY A 83 1.83 0.12 -11.98
CA GLY A 83 0.57 0.87 -11.83
C GLY A 83 0.76 2.38 -11.90
N LEU A 84 1.82 2.91 -11.28
CA LEU A 84 2.16 4.34 -11.36
C LEU A 84 2.46 4.76 -12.80
N ASN A 85 3.23 3.97 -13.53
CA ASN A 85 3.52 4.21 -14.95
C ASN A 85 2.26 4.18 -15.81
N THR A 86 1.27 3.36 -15.47
CA THR A 86 -0.03 3.34 -16.14
C THR A 86 -0.84 4.62 -15.86
N LEU A 87 -0.73 5.19 -14.66
CA LEU A 87 -1.46 6.40 -14.26
C LEU A 87 -0.92 7.69 -14.90
N VAL A 88 0.40 7.79 -15.09
CA VAL A 88 1.07 9.04 -15.53
C VAL A 88 1.33 9.14 -17.04
N LYS A 89 0.93 8.14 -17.81
CA LYS A 89 0.94 8.16 -19.28
C LYS A 89 -0.31 8.80 -19.83
#